data_AF-A0A7V4M3K3-F1
#
_entry.id   AF-A0A7V4M3K3-F1
#
_cell.length_a   1.000
_cell.length_b   1.000
_cell.length_c   1.000
_cell.angle_alpha   90.00
_cell.angle_beta   90.00
_cell.angle_gamma   90.00
#
_symmetry.space_group_name_H-M   'P 1'
#
loop_
_entity.id
_entity.type
_entity.pdbx_description
1 polymer ?
#
loop_
_entity_poly.entity_id
_entity_poly.type
_entity_poly.pdbx_seq_one_letter_code
_entity_poly.pdbx_strand_id
1 'polypeptide(L)'
;MDSEESRKLCAACGADLTDQDHHRSRRGKYYCLACQEERRSTLLVGAGSQRLYRCVFCNAQVARKDCHRNRYGEYVCRSCQSQGRRWSASQSTRRSLRHAAGKLWRITRPLIYLGACLAALGVAYVVLGKIIQTVTPSPR
;
A
#
# COMPACT_ATOMS: atom_id res chain seq x y z
N MET A 1 14.12 -45.69 28.91
CA MET A 1 14.20 -44.26 28.53
C MET A 1 13.72 -44.19 27.10
N ASP A 2 12.41 -44.18 26.94
CA ASP A 2 11.75 -44.23 25.65
C ASP A 2 11.89 -42.87 24.99
N SER A 3 12.71 -42.82 23.94
CA SER A 3 12.80 -41.66 23.07
C SER A 3 11.43 -41.45 22.45
N GLU A 4 10.67 -40.50 23.02
CA GLU A 4 9.40 -40.02 22.49
C GLU A 4 9.68 -39.38 21.13
N GLU A 5 9.72 -40.22 20.11
CA GLU A 5 9.94 -39.87 18.72
C GLU A 5 8.84 -38.88 18.35
N SER A 6 9.21 -37.59 18.32
CA SER A 6 8.26 -36.51 18.15
C SER A 6 7.62 -36.62 16.77
N ARG A 7 6.43 -37.20 16.72
CA ARG A 7 5.67 -37.44 15.49
C ARG A 7 5.63 -36.19 14.64
N LYS A 8 6.11 -36.29 13.40
CA LYS A 8 6.17 -35.15 12.48
C LYS A 8 4.89 -35.11 11.67
N LEU A 9 3.88 -34.38 12.14
CA LEU A 9 2.62 -34.27 11.41
C LEU A 9 2.65 -33.13 10.38
N CYS A 10 2.10 -33.38 9.20
CA CYS A 10 1.86 -32.36 8.19
C CYS A 10 0.90 -31.31 8.74
N ALA A 11 1.33 -30.06 8.81
CA ALA A 11 0.51 -28.96 9.33
C ALA A 11 -0.67 -28.58 8.42
N ALA A 12 -0.76 -29.13 7.19
CA ALA A 12 -1.83 -28.86 6.25
C ALA A 12 -2.90 -29.95 6.23
N CYS A 13 -2.49 -31.23 6.09
CA CYS A 13 -3.42 -32.36 5.96
C CYS A 13 -3.44 -33.31 7.18
N GLY A 14 -2.55 -33.12 8.15
CA GLY A 14 -2.46 -33.97 9.34
C GLY A 14 -1.78 -35.33 9.13
N ALA A 15 -1.32 -35.64 7.92
CA ALA A 15 -0.60 -36.90 7.64
C ALA A 15 0.67 -37.04 8.49
N ASP A 16 0.99 -38.27 8.90
CA ASP A 16 2.22 -38.59 9.62
C ASP A 16 3.42 -38.65 8.65
N LEU A 17 4.46 -37.88 8.96
CA LEU A 17 5.68 -37.70 8.15
C LEU A 17 6.93 -38.19 8.89
N THR A 18 6.78 -38.97 9.96
CA THR A 18 7.91 -39.40 10.81
C THR A 18 9.01 -40.09 9.98
N ASP A 19 8.60 -40.96 9.04
CA ASP A 19 9.48 -41.70 8.10
C ASP A 19 9.32 -41.29 6.64
N GLN A 20 8.71 -40.14 6.37
CA GLN A 20 8.48 -39.66 4.99
C GLN A 20 9.28 -38.40 4.69
N ASP A 21 9.58 -38.19 3.41
CA ASP A 21 10.14 -36.93 2.93
C ASP A 21 9.18 -35.78 3.21
N HIS A 22 9.71 -34.74 3.82
CA HIS A 22 8.94 -33.59 4.28
C HIS A 22 9.71 -32.30 4.14
N HIS A 23 8.96 -31.20 4.01
CA HIS A 23 9.53 -29.86 4.02
C HIS A 23 9.26 -29.14 5.32
N ARG A 24 10.32 -28.56 5.88
CA ARG A 24 10.24 -27.74 7.08
C ARG A 24 10.21 -26.26 6.72
N SER A 25 9.15 -25.58 7.13
CA SER A 25 9.04 -24.11 7.00
C SER A 25 9.98 -23.38 7.96
N ARG A 26 10.32 -22.12 7.66
CA ARG A 26 11.09 -21.23 8.55
C ARG A 26 10.48 -21.09 9.96
N ARG A 27 9.17 -21.33 10.11
CA ARG A 27 8.46 -21.31 11.40
C ARG A 27 8.48 -22.67 12.13
N GLY A 28 9.28 -23.62 11.66
CA GLY A 28 9.43 -24.94 12.27
C GLY A 28 8.34 -25.98 11.94
N LYS A 29 7.30 -25.62 11.18
CA LYS A 29 6.21 -26.52 10.79
C LYS A 29 6.61 -27.48 9.65
N TYR A 30 6.16 -28.73 9.71
CA TYR A 30 6.36 -29.75 8.69
C TYR A 30 5.19 -29.80 7.68
N TYR A 31 5.50 -30.07 6.42
CA TYR A 31 4.53 -30.25 5.33
C TYR A 31 4.96 -31.45 4.48
N CYS A 32 4.00 -32.28 4.06
CA CYS A 32 4.28 -33.29 3.04
C CYS A 32 4.57 -32.62 1.69
N LEU A 33 5.28 -33.34 0.82
CA LEU A 33 5.66 -32.83 -0.50
C LEU A 33 4.44 -32.39 -1.32
N ALA A 34 3.34 -33.16 -1.29
CA ALA A 34 2.10 -32.83 -1.99
C ALA A 34 1.49 -31.49 -1.54
N CYS A 35 1.29 -31.30 -0.22
CA CYS A 35 0.75 -30.03 0.30
C CYS A 35 1.70 -28.85 0.08
N GLN A 36 3.01 -29.10 0.04
CA GLN A 36 3.97 -28.06 -0.28
C GLN A 36 3.91 -27.67 -1.76
N GLU A 37 3.81 -28.64 -2.66
CA GLU A 37 3.71 -28.43 -4.09
C GLU A 37 2.43 -27.68 -4.44
N GLU A 38 1.30 -28.07 -3.86
CA GLU A 38 0.02 -27.36 -4.03
C GLU A 38 0.14 -25.90 -3.57
N ARG A 39 0.73 -25.65 -2.40
CA ARG A 39 0.98 -24.30 -1.89
C ARG A 39 1.90 -23.49 -2.81
N ARG A 40 2.92 -24.12 -3.40
CA ARG A 40 3.82 -23.48 -4.36
C ARG A 40 3.08 -23.11 -5.64
N SER A 41 2.21 -24.00 -6.13
CA SER A 41 1.33 -23.76 -7.28
C SER A 41 0.40 -22.58 -7.03
N THR A 42 -0.26 -22.51 -5.87
CA THR A 42 -1.13 -21.38 -5.51
C THR A 42 -0.34 -20.06 -5.42
N LEU A 43 0.88 -20.09 -4.87
CA LEU A 43 1.73 -18.89 -4.82
C LEU A 43 2.18 -18.44 -6.22
N LEU A 44 2.44 -19.36 -7.14
CA LEU A 44 2.77 -19.04 -8.53
C LEU A 44 1.56 -18.47 -9.29
N VAL A 45 0.36 -19.02 -9.06
CA VAL A 45 -0.89 -18.49 -9.63
C VAL A 45 -1.23 -17.11 -9.05
N GLY A 46 -1.06 -16.91 -7.73
CA GLY A 46 -1.26 -15.62 -7.07
C GLY A 46 -0.19 -14.57 -7.43
N ALA A 47 1.04 -14.99 -7.71
CA ALA A 47 2.08 -14.14 -8.28
C ALA A 47 1.82 -13.78 -9.76
N GLY A 48 0.87 -14.46 -10.40
CA GLY A 48 0.41 -14.21 -11.77
C GLY A 48 -0.44 -12.94 -11.94
N SER A 49 -0.87 -12.29 -10.86
CA SER A 49 -1.42 -10.93 -10.93
C SER A 49 -0.29 -9.93 -11.19
N GLN A 50 0.27 -9.95 -12.40
CA GLN A 50 1.22 -8.95 -12.84
C GLN A 50 0.53 -7.60 -12.77
N ARG A 51 0.97 -6.77 -11.81
CA ARG A 51 0.49 -5.39 -11.67
C ARG A 51 0.73 -4.70 -13.01
N LEU A 52 -0.36 -4.34 -13.69
CA LEU A 52 -0.31 -3.60 -14.93
C LEU A 52 -0.10 -2.12 -14.62
N TYR A 53 0.78 -1.49 -15.39
CA TYR A 53 1.11 -0.08 -15.29
C TYR A 53 0.63 0.64 -16.54
N ARG A 54 0.19 1.88 -16.38
CA ARG A 54 -0.30 2.68 -17.50
C ARG A 54 0.85 3.47 -18.13
N CYS A 55 1.09 3.26 -19.42
CA CYS A 55 2.04 4.08 -20.18
C CYS A 55 1.54 5.52 -20.23
N VAL A 56 2.40 6.46 -19.89
CA VAL A 56 2.04 7.88 -19.80
C VAL A 56 1.76 8.54 -21.16
N PHE A 57 2.23 7.96 -22.26
CA PHE A 57 2.07 8.51 -23.62
C PHE A 57 0.88 7.90 -24.39
N CYS A 58 0.77 6.57 -24.41
CA CYS A 58 -0.27 5.87 -25.17
C CYS A 58 -1.41 5.30 -24.30
N ASN A 59 -1.33 5.46 -22.98
CA ASN A 59 -2.29 4.90 -22.01
C ASN A 59 -2.44 3.36 -22.02
N ALA A 60 -1.61 2.64 -22.77
CA ALA A 60 -1.61 1.17 -22.77
C ALA A 60 -1.27 0.62 -21.37
N GLN A 61 -1.98 -0.43 -20.98
CA GLN A 61 -1.64 -1.20 -19.78
C GLN A 61 -0.52 -2.18 -20.12
N VAL A 62 0.60 -2.08 -19.41
CA VAL A 62 1.81 -2.86 -19.66
C VAL A 62 2.35 -3.46 -18.38
N ALA A 63 2.89 -4.68 -18.47
CA ALA A 63 3.54 -5.33 -17.35
C ALA A 63 4.80 -4.57 -16.92
N ARG A 64 5.24 -4.76 -15.67
CA ARG A 64 6.42 -4.06 -15.13
C ARG A 64 7.67 -4.27 -15.99
N LYS A 65 7.87 -5.49 -16.50
CA LYS A 65 9.02 -5.90 -17.34
C LYS A 65 9.05 -5.18 -18.70
N ASP A 66 7.89 -4.73 -19.18
CA ASP A 66 7.70 -4.12 -20.49
C ASP A 66 7.58 -2.59 -20.42
N CYS A 67 7.90 -2.00 -19.26
CA CYS A 67 7.90 -0.56 -19.06
C CYS A 67 9.19 -0.05 -18.41
N HIS A 68 9.63 1.11 -18.91
CA HIS A 68 10.71 1.90 -18.34
C HIS A 68 10.13 2.99 -17.43
N ARG A 69 10.79 3.24 -16.30
CA ARG A 69 10.39 4.30 -15.36
C ARG A 69 11.26 5.53 -15.62
N ASN A 70 10.63 6.64 -15.99
CA ASN A 70 11.36 7.88 -16.30
C ASN A 70 11.87 8.58 -15.02
N ARG A 71 12.67 9.64 -15.17
CA ARG A 71 13.23 10.44 -14.05
C ARG A 71 12.17 11.04 -13.11
N TYR A 72 10.92 11.12 -13.55
CA TYR A 72 9.79 11.63 -12.78
C TYR A 72 8.97 10.52 -12.11
N GLY A 73 9.43 9.26 -12.20
CA GLY A 73 8.80 8.12 -11.57
C GLY A 73 7.59 7.54 -12.32
N GLU A 74 7.30 7.99 -13.53
CA GLU A 74 6.18 7.50 -14.35
C GLU A 74 6.60 6.38 -15.29
N TYR A 75 5.64 5.57 -15.73
CA TYR A 75 5.86 4.41 -16.58
C TYR A 75 5.67 4.73 -18.07
N VAL A 76 6.62 4.27 -18.88
CA VAL A 76 6.65 4.41 -20.34
C VAL A 76 6.83 3.03 -20.94
N CYS A 77 5.97 2.60 -21.87
CA CYS A 77 6.16 1.32 -22.54
C CYS A 77 7.38 1.35 -23.47
N ARG A 78 8.01 0.20 -23.71
CA ARG A 78 9.20 0.10 -24.58
C ARG A 78 8.97 0.65 -25.99
N SER A 79 7.76 0.50 -26.54
CA SER A 79 7.40 1.06 -27.84
C SER A 79 7.45 2.60 -27.85
N CYS A 80 6.84 3.27 -26.87
CA CYS A 80 6.92 4.74 -26.79
C CYS A 80 8.32 5.23 -26.44
N GLN A 81 9.08 4.45 -25.66
CA GLN A 81 10.47 4.76 -25.33
C GLN A 81 11.38 4.70 -26.57
N SER A 82 11.30 3.62 -27.35
CA SER A 82 12.11 3.42 -28.57
C SER A 82 11.77 4.44 -29.68
N GLN A 83 10.51 4.87 -29.76
CA GLN A 83 10.09 5.96 -30.66
C GLN A 83 10.58 7.35 -30.22
N GLY A 84 11.22 7.48 -29.05
CA GLY A 84 11.67 8.76 -28.53
C GLY A 84 10.53 9.77 -28.33
N ARG A 85 9.30 9.29 -28.04
CA ARG A 85 8.12 10.15 -27.93
C ARG A 85 8.37 11.25 -26.91
N ARG A 86 8.19 12.49 -27.37
CA ARG A 86 8.22 13.68 -26.53
C ARG A 86 6.80 14.12 -26.22
N TRP A 87 6.64 14.77 -25.08
CA TRP A 87 5.37 15.39 -24.71
C TRP A 87 5.02 16.50 -25.68
N SER A 88 3.76 16.54 -26.13
CA SER A 88 3.27 17.73 -26.81
C SER A 88 3.19 18.90 -25.82
N ALA A 89 3.25 20.14 -26.32
CA ALA A 89 3.18 21.33 -25.49
C ALA A 89 1.92 21.35 -24.58
N SER A 90 0.77 20.92 -25.11
CA SER A 90 -0.50 20.82 -24.38
C SER A 90 -0.52 19.75 -23.29
N GLN A 91 0.24 18.66 -23.47
CA GLN A 91 0.35 17.61 -22.46
C GLN A 91 1.38 17.98 -21.38
N SER A 92 2.42 18.73 -21.74
CA SER A 92 3.42 19.25 -20.80
C SER A 92 2.82 20.23 -19.79
N THR A 93 1.97 21.16 -20.25
CA THR A 93 1.29 22.13 -19.36
C THR A 93 0.34 21.44 -18.38
N ARG A 94 -0.51 20.52 -18.86
CA ARG A 94 -1.40 19.71 -17.99
C ARG A 94 -0.63 18.90 -16.95
N ARG A 95 0.53 18.37 -17.33
CA ARG A 95 1.40 17.62 -16.44
C ARG A 95 2.06 18.51 -15.39
N SER A 96 2.55 19.68 -15.78
CA SER A 96 3.13 20.65 -14.85
C SER A 96 2.11 21.07 -13.79
N LEU A 97 0.85 21.32 -14.21
CA LEU A 97 -0.25 21.63 -13.31
C LEU A 97 -0.56 20.49 -12.32
N ARG A 98 -0.57 19.22 -12.76
CA ARG A 98 -0.80 18.07 -11.86
C ARG A 98 0.29 17.93 -10.80
N HIS A 99 1.56 18.13 -11.17
CA HIS A 99 2.68 18.06 -10.23
C HIS A 99 2.70 19.27 -9.27
N ALA A 100 2.36 20.45 -9.77
CA ALA A 100 2.21 21.66 -8.94
C ALA A 100 1.05 21.52 -7.94
N ALA A 101 -0.11 21.03 -8.39
CA ALA A 101 -1.28 20.82 -7.54
C ALA A 101 -1.01 19.81 -6.42
N GLY A 102 -0.31 18.71 -6.70
CA GLY A 102 0.06 17.73 -5.67
C GLY A 102 1.06 18.26 -4.64
N LYS A 103 1.92 19.22 -5.02
CA LYS A 103 2.82 19.91 -4.09
C LYS A 103 2.05 20.94 -3.25
N LEU A 104 1.16 21.70 -3.88
CA LEU A 104 0.32 22.70 -3.22
C LEU A 104 -0.66 22.06 -2.23
N TRP A 105 -1.27 20.92 -2.58
CA TRP A 105 -2.18 20.18 -1.72
C TRP A 105 -1.50 19.66 -0.44
N ARG A 106 -0.25 19.21 -0.54
CA ARG A 106 0.52 18.76 0.62
C ARG A 106 0.80 19.88 1.63
N ILE A 107 0.91 21.12 1.16
CA ILE A 107 1.16 22.31 2.02
C ILE A 107 -0.14 22.88 2.55
N THR A 108 -1.17 22.96 1.71
CA THR A 108 -2.48 23.54 2.08
C THR A 108 -3.25 22.67 3.05
N ARG A 109 -3.16 21.34 2.92
CA ARG A 109 -3.85 20.39 3.80
C ARG A 109 -3.59 20.62 5.30
N PRO A 110 -2.34 20.68 5.81
CA PRO A 110 -2.10 20.93 7.24
C PRO A 110 -2.56 22.32 7.68
N LEU A 111 -2.47 23.34 6.81
CA LEU A 111 -2.95 24.69 7.13
C LEU A 111 -4.47 24.73 7.33
N ILE A 112 -5.22 23.97 6.52
CA ILE A 112 -6.68 23.83 6.69
C ILE A 112 -7.00 23.20 8.05
N TYR A 113 -6.30 22.13 8.43
CA TYR A 113 -6.49 21.50 9.75
C TYR A 113 -6.12 22.44 10.90
N LEU A 114 -5.02 23.18 10.77
CA LEU A 114 -4.61 24.16 11.77
C LEU A 114 -5.68 25.25 11.97
N GLY A 115 -6.19 25.80 10.86
CA GLY A 115 -7.27 26.79 10.89
C GLY A 115 -8.55 26.26 11.53
N ALA A 116 -8.95 25.02 11.20
CA ALA A 116 -10.10 24.38 11.82
C ALA A 116 -9.93 24.16 13.33
N CYS A 117 -8.74 23.75 13.78
CA CYS A 117 -8.43 23.61 15.21
C CYS A 117 -8.51 24.95 15.95
N LEU A 118 -7.95 26.02 15.38
CA LEU A 118 -8.00 27.35 15.99
C LEU A 118 -9.45 27.87 16.08
N ALA A 119 -10.25 27.67 15.05
CA ALA A 119 -11.66 28.03 15.06
C ALA A 119 -12.43 27.27 16.14
N ALA A 120 -12.21 25.96 16.28
CA ALA A 120 -12.85 25.14 17.31
C ALA A 120 -12.46 25.59 18.74
N LEU A 121 -11.19 25.92 18.97
CA LEU A 121 -10.72 26.45 20.25
C LEU A 121 -11.36 27.81 20.57
N GLY A 122 -11.48 28.70 19.58
CA GLY A 122 -12.16 29.99 19.75
C GLY A 122 -13.62 29.83 20.15
N VAL A 123 -14.35 28.93 19.50
CA VAL A 123 -15.74 28.61 19.86
C VAL A 123 -15.84 28.04 21.27
N ALA A 124 -14.97 27.09 21.63
CA ALA A 124 -14.93 26.50 22.96
C ALA A 124 -14.67 27.56 24.05
N TYR A 125 -13.76 28.50 23.79
CA TYR A 125 -13.46 29.60 24.70
C TYR A 125 -14.68 30.50 24.96
N VAL A 126 -15.40 30.90 23.90
CA VAL A 126 -16.61 31.72 24.01
C VAL A 126 -17.71 30.98 24.79
N VAL A 127 -17.90 29.69 24.51
CA VAL A 127 -18.89 28.86 25.22
C VAL A 127 -18.52 28.72 26.70
N LEU A 128 -17.25 28.45 27.03
CA LEU A 128 -16.80 28.39 28.44
C LEU A 128 -17.04 29.71 29.16
N GLY A 129 -16.73 30.84 28.53
CA GLY A 129 -16.97 32.17 29.11
C GLY A 129 -18.45 32.40 29.44
N LYS A 130 -19.35 31.98 28.54
CA LYS A 130 -20.81 32.06 28.79
C LYS A 130 -21.25 31.14 29.93
N ILE A 131 -20.71 29.92 30.02
CA ILE A 131 -21.04 28.99 31.10
C ILE A 131 -20.57 29.55 32.45
N ILE A 132 -19.35 30.08 32.55
CA ILE A 132 -18.83 30.66 33.79
C ILE A 132 -19.73 31.81 34.27
N GLN A 133 -20.15 32.71 33.37
CA GLN A 133 -21.08 33.80 33.72
C GLN A 133 -22.43 33.29 34.27
N THR A 134 -22.92 32.16 33.78
CA THR A 134 -24.18 31.57 34.30
C THR A 134 -24.01 30.85 35.63
N VAL A 135 -22.80 30.35 35.93
CA VAL A 135 -22.54 29.49 37.10
C VAL A 135 -22.03 30.29 38.31
N THR A 136 -21.44 31.47 38.12
CA THR A 136 -21.08 32.37 39.23
C THR A 136 -22.16 33.44 39.42
N PRO A 137 -23.19 33.21 40.25
CA PRO A 137 -24.09 34.29 40.65
C PRO A 137 -23.27 35.31 41.46
N SER A 138 -23.38 36.58 41.06
CA SER A 138 -22.83 37.71 41.81
C SER A 138 -23.29 37.60 43.27
N PRO A 139 -22.39 37.58 44.27
CA PRO A 139 -22.80 37.72 45.65
C PRO A 139 -23.48 39.09 45.77
N ARG A 140 -24.78 39.08 46.07
CA ARG A 140 -25.49 40.26 46.55
C ARG A 140 -25.30 40.36 48.05
#